data_AF-A0A3N2DDJ5-F1
#
_entry.id   AF-A0A3N2DDJ5-F1
#
_cell.length_a   1.000
_cell.length_b   1.000
_cell.length_c   1.000
_cell.angle_alpha   90.00
_cell.angle_beta   90.00
_cell.angle_gamma   90.00
#
_symmetry.space_group_name_H-M   'P 1'
#
loop_
_entity.id
_entity.type
_entity.pdbx_description
1 polymer ?
#
loop_
_entity_poly.entity_id
_entity_poly.type
_entity_poly.pdbx_seq_one_letter_code
_entity_poly.pdbx_strand_id
1 'polypeptide(L)'
;MDLLHEKNALYEWEAELQKEIYQWFKDNLKVPKVQSSESGKLAKVRAISWFKSTAIEHIDRMRQYGQILEAHDFKILQLITERPGKVLYEDDHQIAAIPFGDTFA
;
A
#
# COMPACT_ATOMS: atom_id res chain seq x y z
N MET A 1 11.68 -1.35 4.86
CA MET A 1 11.57 -0.84 6.23
C MET A 1 10.51 -1.69 6.89
N ASP A 2 10.94 -2.78 7.51
CA ASP A 2 10.06 -3.79 8.10
C ASP A 2 9.68 -3.32 9.50
N LEU A 3 8.40 -3.04 9.74
CA LEU A 3 7.91 -2.52 11.01
C LEU A 3 8.07 -3.53 12.17
N LEU A 4 8.44 -4.78 11.88
CA LEU A 4 8.40 -5.90 12.81
C LEU A 4 9.75 -6.60 13.03
N HIS A 5 10.80 -6.28 12.26
CA HIS A 5 12.09 -7.00 12.37
C HIS A 5 12.83 -6.76 13.69
N GLU A 6 12.52 -5.70 14.44
CA GLU A 6 13.22 -5.38 15.69
C GLU A 6 12.79 -6.24 16.90
N LYS A 7 11.74 -7.06 16.80
CA LYS A 7 11.17 -7.73 17.98
C LYS A 7 10.86 -9.22 17.88
N ASN A 8 11.32 -9.95 16.86
CA ASN A 8 11.06 -11.40 16.77
C ASN A 8 9.56 -11.73 16.97
N ALA A 9 8.68 -10.84 16.45
CA ALA A 9 7.31 -10.69 16.94
C ALA A 9 6.29 -11.57 16.19
N LEU A 10 6.60 -12.01 14.97
CA LEU A 10 5.69 -12.83 14.18
C LEU A 10 5.87 -14.32 14.48
N TYR A 11 4.78 -15.06 14.50
CA TYR A 11 4.83 -16.52 14.38
C TYR A 11 5.39 -16.90 12.99
N GLU A 12 6.03 -18.07 12.89
CA GLU A 12 6.65 -18.52 11.63
C GLU A 12 5.66 -18.51 10.44
N TRP A 13 4.42 -18.95 10.67
CA TRP A 13 3.38 -18.95 9.64
C TRP A 13 2.95 -17.54 9.21
N GLU A 14 2.99 -16.55 10.12
CA GLU A 14 2.69 -15.15 9.79
C GLU A 14 3.81 -14.53 8.97
N ALA A 15 5.07 -14.87 9.29
CA ALA A 15 6.22 -14.44 8.52
C ALA A 15 6.20 -15.03 7.10
N GLU A 16 5.82 -16.30 6.95
CA GLU A 16 5.63 -16.91 5.63
C GLU A 16 4.47 -16.28 4.85
N LEU A 17 3.33 -16.03 5.51
CA LEU A 17 2.20 -15.35 4.89
C LEU A 17 2.56 -13.91 4.47
N GLN A 18 3.30 -13.16 5.29
CA GLN A 18 3.81 -11.84 4.96
C GLN A 18 4.69 -11.88 3.71
N LYS A 19 5.62 -12.85 3.62
CA LYS A 19 6.49 -13.04 2.45
C LYS A 19 5.69 -13.39 1.20
N GLU A 20 4.69 -14.26 1.32
CA GLU A 20 3.81 -14.63 0.22
C GLU A 20 3.06 -13.41 -0.31
N ILE A 21 2.42 -12.64 0.58
CA ILE A 21 1.69 -11.42 0.22
C ILE A 21 2.63 -10.42 -0.47
N TYR A 22 3.82 -10.20 0.10
CA TYR A 22 4.81 -9.28 -0.46
C TYR A 22 5.26 -9.70 -1.86
N GLN A 23 5.58 -10.99 -2.04
CA GLN A 23 6.01 -11.50 -3.34
C GLN A 23 4.87 -11.43 -4.36
N TRP A 24 3.63 -11.73 -3.95
CA TRP A 24 2.47 -11.58 -4.80
C TRP A 24 2.31 -10.14 -5.30
N PHE A 25 2.47 -9.12 -4.44
CA PHE A 25 2.40 -7.72 -4.87
C PHE A 25 3.50 -7.34 -5.85
N LYS A 26 4.73 -7.84 -5.65
CA LYS A 26 5.82 -7.60 -6.61
C LYS A 26 5.49 -8.12 -8.01
N ASP A 27 4.77 -9.23 -8.08
CA ASP A 27 4.43 -9.88 -9.35
C ASP A 27 3.14 -9.31 -9.97
N ASN A 28 2.22 -8.78 -9.15
CA ASN A 28 0.85 -8.41 -9.57
C ASN A 28 0.51 -6.93 -9.43
N LEU A 29 1.41 -6.07 -8.93
CA LEU A 29 1.19 -4.63 -8.83
C LEU A 29 2.34 -3.87 -9.50
N LYS A 30 1.98 -3.05 -10.50
CA LYS A 30 2.96 -2.24 -11.23
C LYS A 30 3.52 -1.17 -10.29
N VAL A 31 4.81 -0.86 -10.42
CA VAL A 31 5.41 0.28 -9.72
C VAL A 31 5.30 1.52 -10.63
N PRO A 32 4.56 2.56 -10.22
CA PRO A 32 4.44 3.78 -11.01
C PRO A 32 5.81 4.44 -11.24
N LYS A 33 6.12 4.85 -12.47
CA LYS A 33 7.38 5.56 -12.78
C LYS A 33 7.57 6.83 -11.94
N VAL A 34 6.46 7.45 -11.54
CA VAL A 34 6.46 8.66 -10.70
C VAL A 34 6.98 8.39 -9.28
N GLN A 35 6.89 7.13 -8.83
CA GLN A 35 7.40 6.64 -7.55
C GLN A 35 8.71 5.84 -7.68
N SER A 36 9.15 5.53 -8.91
CA SER A 36 10.35 4.72 -9.17
C SER A 36 11.63 5.54 -9.40
N SER A 37 11.57 6.87 -9.35
CA SER A 37 12.74 7.73 -9.61
C SER A 37 13.42 8.12 -8.32
N GLU A 38 14.69 7.78 -8.13
CA GLU A 38 15.48 8.20 -6.97
C GLU A 38 16.01 9.65 -7.10
N SER A 39 15.89 10.29 -8.27
CA SER A 39 16.64 11.53 -8.58
C SER A 39 15.83 12.64 -9.27
N GLY A 40 14.53 12.44 -9.52
CA GLY A 40 13.68 13.40 -10.23
C GLY A 40 12.89 14.36 -9.33
N LYS A 41 12.47 15.52 -9.87
CA LYS A 41 11.51 16.44 -9.20
C LYS A 41 10.21 15.73 -8.75
N LEU A 42 9.84 14.65 -9.45
CA LEU A 42 8.66 13.82 -9.17
C LEU A 42 8.86 12.91 -7.94
N ALA A 43 10.09 12.51 -7.61
CA ALA A 43 10.42 11.72 -6.42
C ALA A 43 10.08 12.45 -5.11
N LYS A 44 10.11 13.79 -5.15
CA LYS A 44 9.77 14.67 -4.02
C LYS A 44 8.26 14.85 -3.82
N VAL A 45 7.46 14.35 -4.75
CA VAL A 45 6.00 14.49 -4.71
C VAL A 45 5.45 13.35 -3.85
N ARG A 46 4.84 13.71 -2.71
CA ARG A 46 4.19 12.76 -1.77
C ARG A 46 2.88 12.22 -2.34
N ALA A 47 2.96 11.54 -3.49
CA ALA A 47 1.82 10.86 -4.08
C ALA A 47 1.51 9.59 -3.29
N ILE A 48 0.24 9.40 -2.98
CA ILE A 48 -0.28 8.20 -2.31
C ILE A 48 -0.82 7.27 -3.39
N SER A 49 -0.46 5.99 -3.31
CA SER A 49 -1.06 4.94 -4.12
C SER A 49 -2.33 4.44 -3.45
N TRP A 50 -3.44 4.57 -4.16
CA TRP A 50 -4.76 4.12 -3.76
C TRP A 50 -5.15 2.91 -4.62
N PHE A 51 -5.70 1.87 -4.00
CA PHE A 51 -6.36 0.81 -4.76
C PHE A 51 -7.67 1.33 -5.33
N LYS A 52 -7.96 0.96 -6.58
CA LYS A 52 -9.31 1.08 -7.15
C LYS A 52 -10.23 0.10 -6.43
N SER A 53 -11.50 0.43 -6.29
CA SER A 53 -12.49 -0.48 -5.69
C SER A 53 -12.67 -1.79 -6.46
N THR A 54 -12.25 -1.82 -7.73
CA THR A 54 -12.23 -3.00 -8.60
C THR A 54 -11.02 -3.92 -8.37
N ALA A 55 -10.00 -3.47 -7.64
CA ALA A 55 -8.79 -4.25 -7.33
C ALA A 55 -9.01 -5.20 -6.15
N ILE A 56 -10.02 -6.07 -6.26
CA ILE A 56 -10.54 -6.90 -5.15
C ILE A 56 -9.44 -7.75 -4.52
N GLU A 57 -8.68 -8.49 -5.33
CA GLU A 57 -7.59 -9.37 -4.84
C GLU A 57 -6.47 -8.58 -4.13
N HIS A 58 -6.11 -7.41 -4.67
CA HIS A 58 -5.11 -6.54 -4.05
C HIS A 58 -5.58 -6.03 -2.68
N ILE A 59 -6.85 -5.60 -2.60
CA ILE A 59 -7.45 -5.12 -1.35
C ILE A 59 -7.51 -6.25 -0.32
N ASP A 60 -7.95 -7.45 -0.72
CA ASP A 60 -8.09 -8.58 0.20
C ASP A 60 -6.74 -9.06 0.73
N ARG A 61 -5.67 -9.06 -0.08
CA ARG A 61 -4.31 -9.36 0.40
C ARG A 61 -3.77 -8.31 1.37
N MET A 62 -4.03 -7.02 1.14
CA MET A 62 -3.66 -6.02 2.14
C MET A 62 -4.47 -6.14 3.43
N ARG A 63 -5.73 -6.59 3.37
CA ARG A 63 -6.53 -6.90 4.56
C ARG A 63 -5.95 -8.08 5.34
N GLN A 64 -5.54 -9.15 4.66
CA GLN A 64 -4.84 -10.28 5.31
C GLN A 64 -3.56 -9.81 6.01
N TYR A 65 -2.78 -8.95 5.38
CA TYR A 65 -1.62 -8.37 6.03
C TYR A 65 -1.99 -7.46 7.21
N GLY A 66 -3.05 -6.67 7.07
CA GLY A 66 -3.61 -5.88 8.16
C GLY A 66 -4.01 -6.73 9.37
N GLN A 67 -4.62 -7.89 9.15
CA GLN A 67 -5.00 -8.84 10.21
C GLN A 67 -3.79 -9.38 10.97
N ILE A 68 -2.67 -9.66 10.27
CA ILE A 68 -1.41 -10.01 10.94
C ILE A 68 -1.01 -8.85 11.87
N LEU A 69 -1.01 -7.62 11.38
CA LEU A 69 -0.63 -6.46 12.20
C LEU A 69 -1.56 -6.25 13.41
N GLU A 70 -2.87 -6.39 13.22
CA GLU A 70 -3.87 -6.27 14.30
C GLU A 70 -3.70 -7.34 15.38
N ALA A 71 -3.30 -8.56 15.01
CA ALA A 71 -2.98 -9.63 15.97
C ALA A 71 -1.78 -9.29 16.88
N HIS A 72 -0.94 -8.34 16.46
CA HIS A 72 0.23 -7.84 17.19
C HIS A 72 0.02 -6.43 17.75
N ASP A 73 -1.23 -6.10 18.12
CA ASP A 73 -1.64 -4.84 18.76
C ASP A 73 -1.45 -3.56 17.92
N PHE A 74 -1.26 -3.68 16.60
CA PHE A 74 -1.28 -2.52 15.71
C PHE A 74 -2.70 -2.19 15.28
N LYS A 75 -3.15 -0.96 15.54
CA LYS A 75 -4.43 -0.48 15.04
C LYS A 75 -4.33 -0.13 13.56
N ILE A 76 -5.06 -0.85 12.71
CA ILE A 76 -5.14 -0.60 11.26
C ILE A 76 -6.43 0.14 10.93
N LEU A 77 -6.36 1.10 10.01
CA LEU A 77 -7.51 1.86 9.51
C LEU A 77 -7.51 1.83 7.98
N GLN A 78 -8.66 1.49 7.39
CA GLN A 78 -8.86 1.60 5.94
C GLN A 78 -9.38 3.00 5.60
N LEU A 79 -8.64 3.71 4.74
CA LEU A 79 -9.09 4.97 4.16
C LEU A 79 -9.77 4.71 2.80
N ILE A 80 -10.90 5.37 2.56
CA ILE A 80 -11.67 5.28 1.32
C ILE A 80 -12.01 6.70 0.88
N THR A 81 -11.82 7.02 -0.40
CA THR A 81 -12.15 8.33 -0.95
C THR A 81 -12.49 8.22 -2.44
N GLU A 82 -13.43 9.04 -2.89
CA GLU A 82 -13.68 9.26 -4.32
C GLU A 82 -12.83 10.43 -4.86
N ARG A 83 -12.11 11.13 -3.98
CA ARG A 83 -11.31 12.33 -4.29
C ARG A 83 -9.86 12.15 -3.83
N PRO A 84 -9.11 11.19 -4.42
CA PRO A 84 -7.73 10.86 -4.02
C PRO A 84 -6.73 11.99 -4.26
N GLY A 85 -7.15 13.04 -5.00
CA GLY A 85 -6.37 14.25 -5.25
C GLY A 85 -6.00 14.42 -6.73
N LYS A 86 -4.88 15.07 -7.00
CA LYS A 86 -4.34 15.22 -8.36
C LYS A 86 -3.69 13.92 -8.82
N VAL A 87 -4.33 13.21 -9.74
CA VAL A 87 -3.83 11.96 -10.32
C VAL A 87 -2.54 12.21 -11.13
N LEU A 88 -1.51 11.41 -10.85
CA LEU A 88 -0.24 11.38 -11.58
C LEU A 88 -0.02 10.08 -12.33
N TYR A 89 -0.72 9.02 -11.93
CA TYR A 89 -0.64 7.69 -12.50
C TYR A 89 -1.94 6.94 -12.25
N GLU A 90 -2.31 6.10 -13.21
CA GLU A 90 -3.45 5.21 -13.13
C GLU A 90 -3.18 3.95 -13.96
N ASP A 91 -3.53 2.79 -13.41
CA ASP A 91 -3.61 1.51 -14.12
C ASP A 91 -4.92 0.78 -13.76
N ASP A 92 -5.07 -0.48 -14.11
CA ASP A 92 -6.29 -1.27 -13.87
C ASP A 92 -6.59 -1.49 -12.37
N HIS A 93 -5.59 -1.33 -11.49
CA HIS A 93 -5.66 -1.70 -10.08
C HIS A 93 -5.46 -0.52 -9.12
N GLN A 94 -4.73 0.52 -9.51
CA GLN A 94 -4.35 1.62 -8.61
C GLN A 94 -4.35 2.99 -9.29
N ILE A 95 -4.38 4.00 -8.44
CA ILE A 95 -4.18 5.41 -8.77
C ILE A 95 -3.11 5.97 -7.85
N ALA A 96 -2.08 6.64 -8.39
CA ALA A 96 -1.17 7.45 -7.59
C ALA A 96 -1.56 8.92 -7.70
N ALA A 97 -1.89 9.56 -6.56
CA ALA A 97 -2.38 10.93 -6.55
C ALA A 97 -1.74 11.78 -5.44
N ILE A 98 -1.55 13.06 -5.71
CA ILE A 98 -1.17 14.06 -4.69
C ILE A 98 -2.46 14.49 -3.97
N PRO A 99 -2.59 14.27 -2.66
CA PRO A 99 -3.80 14.66 -1.93
C PRO A 99 -4.06 16.16 -2.04
N PHE A 100 -5.33 16.53 -2.19
CA PHE A 100 -5.79 17.89 -1.95
C PHE A 100 -5.91 18.15 -0.44
N GLY A 101 -6.14 19.41 -0.05
CA GLY A 101 -6.32 19.77 1.36
C GLY A 101 -7.51 19.06 2.02
N ASP A 102 -8.50 18.64 1.23
CA ASP A 102 -9.71 17.95 1.66
C ASP A 102 -9.74 16.45 1.33
N THR A 103 -8.65 15.85 0.84
CA THR A 103 -8.62 14.41 0.50
C THR A 103 -8.86 13.50 1.71
N PHE A 104 -8.59 14.00 2.93
CA PHE A 104 -8.80 13.28 4.20
C PHE A 104 -9.87 13.92 5.10
N ALA A 105 -10.62 14.89 4.57
CA ALA A 105 -11.64 15.62 5.32
C ALA A 105 -12.96 14.85 5.42
#